data_AF-A0A4P7R2V0-F1
#
_entry.id   AF-A0A4P7R2V0-F1
#
_cell.length_a   1.000
_cell.length_b   1.000
_cell.length_c   1.000
_cell.angle_alpha   90.00
_cell.angle_beta   90.00
_cell.angle_gamma   90.00
#
_symmetry.space_group_name_H-M   'P 1'
#
loop_
_entity.id
_entity.type
_entity.pdbx_description
1 polymer ?
#
loop_
_entity_poly.entity_id
_entity_poly.type
_entity_poly.pdbx_seq_one_letter_code
_entity_poly.pdbx_strand_id
1 'polypeptide(L)'
;MVRAVSDARILARALADPGSVAEFDADGWTALLTMARAEQLIGTLAMRLDGLQMPDGVKAILADARAAAEHGRRAALWEAEMARRALSAVDCPVILLKGTAFVAAGLSAGQGRSIGDLDILVPRASLDAVEAALLAAGWEWVKPDPYDDVYYRRWMHELPPLIHRDRDRMIDVHHTILPLTARITPDAAALIDGSMALENGLRTLSHNGMLVHAAAHLFADGDLAGGLRNLWDIRCLVDEFGTDGQDAEAQRHGLSREVARSLRLVDALFAEGTARGADRLYIRRITARDGWGRPTRPITRLAFYVRSHWLRMPPAMLARHLWTKWRKG
;
A
#
# COMPACT_ATOMS: atom_id res chain seq x y z
N MET A 1 -16.28 5.17 34.56
CA MET A 1 -15.18 4.39 33.94
C MET A 1 -15.30 4.58 32.44
N VAL A 2 -14.51 5.48 31.84
CA VAL A 2 -14.49 5.67 30.38
C VAL A 2 -13.98 4.37 29.76
N ARG A 3 -14.74 3.78 28.84
CA ARG A 3 -14.36 2.50 28.23
C ARG A 3 -13.16 2.75 27.32
N ALA A 4 -12.00 2.18 27.66
CA ALA A 4 -10.78 2.36 26.88
C ALA A 4 -11.03 1.98 25.40
N VAL A 5 -10.67 2.90 24.49
CA VAL A 5 -10.72 2.64 23.05
C VAL A 5 -9.71 1.55 22.72
N SER A 6 -10.20 0.43 22.20
CA SER A 6 -9.43 -0.82 22.06
C SER A 6 -9.28 -1.31 20.63
N ASP A 7 -9.78 -0.55 19.65
CA ASP A 7 -9.61 -0.85 18.23
C ASP A 7 -9.65 0.39 17.32
N ALA A 8 -9.08 0.25 16.13
CA ALA A 8 -8.95 1.34 15.15
C ALA A 8 -10.26 1.71 14.41
N ARG A 9 -11.43 1.23 14.85
CA ARG A 9 -12.70 1.59 14.20
C ARG A 9 -13.06 3.07 14.38
N ILE A 10 -12.59 3.69 15.46
CA ILE A 10 -12.71 5.15 15.67
C ILE A 10 -12.07 5.93 14.50
N LEU A 11 -10.91 5.47 14.02
CA LEU A 11 -10.23 6.08 12.88
C LEU A 11 -10.98 5.83 11.57
N ALA A 12 -11.45 4.61 11.35
CA ALA A 12 -12.26 4.29 10.17
C ALA A 12 -13.53 5.16 10.11
N ARG A 13 -14.21 5.32 11.24
CA ARG A 13 -15.40 6.17 11.37
C ARG A 13 -15.10 7.64 11.11
N ALA A 14 -14.03 8.19 11.70
CA ALA A 14 -13.64 9.59 11.50
C ALA A 14 -13.23 9.90 10.04
N LEU A 15 -12.67 8.91 9.32
CA LEU A 15 -12.36 9.06 7.90
C LEU A 15 -13.64 9.06 7.04
N ALA A 16 -14.56 8.11 7.29
CA ALA A 16 -15.81 7.98 6.54
C ALA A 16 -16.78 9.13 6.83
N ASP A 17 -16.96 9.46 8.10
CA ASP A 17 -17.84 10.51 8.62
C ASP A 17 -17.01 11.47 9.51
N PRO A 18 -16.42 12.52 8.90
CA PRO A 18 -15.65 13.54 9.62
C PRO A 18 -16.43 14.21 10.76
N GLY A 19 -17.76 14.31 10.67
CA GLY A 19 -18.60 14.92 11.70
C GLY A 19 -18.60 14.13 13.03
N SER A 20 -18.27 12.83 12.98
CA SER A 20 -18.22 11.97 14.16
C SER A 20 -17.23 12.41 15.24
N VAL A 21 -16.27 13.30 14.92
CA VAL A 21 -15.28 13.83 15.87
C VAL A 21 -15.82 14.98 16.73
N ALA A 22 -17.01 15.51 16.44
CA ALA A 22 -17.56 16.69 17.13
C ALA A 22 -17.74 16.49 18.64
N GLU A 23 -18.02 15.25 19.07
CA GLU A 23 -18.27 14.90 20.47
C GLU A 23 -17.01 14.36 21.18
N PHE A 24 -15.84 14.42 20.55
CA PHE A 24 -14.63 13.84 21.13
C PHE A 24 -14.11 14.68 22.30
N ASP A 25 -13.88 14.00 23.42
CA ASP A 25 -13.10 14.50 24.54
C ASP A 25 -11.58 14.34 24.30
N ALA A 26 -10.76 14.71 25.28
CA ALA A 26 -9.31 14.64 25.18
C ALA A 26 -8.79 13.21 24.92
N ASP A 27 -9.42 12.20 25.53
CA ASP A 27 -9.05 10.79 25.36
C ASP A 27 -9.42 10.31 23.94
N GLY A 28 -10.59 10.70 23.43
CA GLY A 28 -11.03 10.42 22.06
C GLY A 28 -10.09 10.99 21.01
N TRP A 29 -9.69 12.26 21.17
CA TRP A 29 -8.70 12.88 20.28
C TRP A 29 -7.33 12.21 20.37
N THR A 30 -6.86 11.88 21.57
CA THR A 30 -5.60 11.16 21.77
C THR A 30 -5.62 9.80 21.06
N ALA A 31 -6.71 9.03 21.23
CA ALA A 31 -6.88 7.75 20.57
C ALA A 31 -6.88 7.88 19.04
N LEU A 32 -7.65 8.83 18.50
CA LEU A 32 -7.72 9.03 17.06
C LEU A 32 -6.37 9.41 16.45
N LEU A 33 -5.68 10.40 17.03
CA LEU A 33 -4.41 10.91 16.50
C LEU A 33 -3.29 9.87 16.59
N THR A 34 -3.21 9.13 17.70
CA THR A 34 -2.18 8.09 17.87
C THR A 34 -2.41 6.91 16.92
N MET A 35 -3.66 6.47 16.75
CA MET A 35 -4.00 5.44 15.76
C MET A 35 -3.74 5.91 14.33
N ALA A 36 -4.10 7.16 13.98
CA ALA A 36 -3.87 7.71 12.66
C ALA A 36 -2.37 7.77 12.31
N ARG A 37 -1.51 8.13 13.27
CA ARG A 37 -0.05 8.05 13.09
C ARG A 37 0.43 6.62 12.92
N ALA A 38 -0.02 5.71 13.78
CA ALA A 38 0.40 4.31 13.76
C ALA A 38 -0.03 3.54 12.50
N GLU A 39 -1.13 3.94 11.87
CA GLU A 39 -1.62 3.41 10.59
C GLU A 39 -1.18 4.25 9.38
N GLN A 40 -0.32 5.27 9.57
CA GLN A 40 0.16 6.19 8.52
C GLN A 40 -0.98 6.90 7.74
N LEU A 41 -2.05 7.21 8.45
CA LEU A 41 -3.27 7.88 7.95
C LEU A 41 -3.43 9.30 8.50
N ILE A 42 -2.49 9.82 9.30
CA ILE A 42 -2.63 11.14 9.93
C ILE A 42 -2.74 12.29 8.90
N GLY A 43 -2.03 12.21 7.78
CA GLY A 43 -2.14 13.21 6.71
C GLY A 43 -3.52 13.16 6.03
N THR A 44 -3.99 11.96 5.69
CA THR A 44 -5.34 11.74 5.14
C THR A 44 -6.43 12.20 6.10
N LEU A 45 -6.30 11.89 7.39
CA LEU A 45 -7.21 12.38 8.43
C LEU A 45 -7.21 13.92 8.49
N ALA A 46 -6.03 14.55 8.44
CA ALA A 46 -5.92 16.01 8.44
C ALA A 46 -6.58 16.69 7.23
N MET A 47 -6.60 16.02 6.06
CA MET A 47 -7.36 16.50 4.90
C MET A 47 -8.87 16.34 5.12
N ARG A 48 -9.30 15.19 5.67
CA ARG A 48 -10.72 14.88 5.90
C ARG A 48 -11.38 15.75 6.96
N LEU A 49 -10.64 16.15 7.98
CA LEU A 49 -11.14 16.99 9.07
C LEU A 49 -10.97 18.50 8.80
N ASP A 50 -10.54 18.89 7.60
CA ASP A 50 -10.31 20.30 7.29
C ASP A 50 -11.59 21.14 7.47
N GLY A 51 -11.43 22.34 8.03
CA GLY A 51 -12.54 23.27 8.28
C GLY A 51 -13.48 22.89 9.44
N LEU A 52 -13.32 21.73 10.08
CA LEU A 52 -14.15 21.35 11.23
C LEU A 52 -13.72 22.06 12.51
N GLN A 53 -14.68 22.28 13.40
CA GLN A 53 -14.42 22.79 14.74
C GLN A 53 -13.77 21.71 15.61
N MET A 54 -12.64 22.03 16.25
CA MET A 54 -11.89 21.14 17.13
C MET A 54 -10.99 21.96 18.07
N PRO A 55 -10.43 21.37 19.14
CA PRO A 55 -9.51 22.06 20.03
C PRO A 55 -8.25 22.58 19.31
N ASP A 56 -7.70 23.72 19.72
CA ASP A 56 -6.59 24.36 18.99
C ASP A 56 -5.32 23.52 18.96
N GLY A 57 -5.04 22.74 20.03
CA GLY A 57 -3.93 21.79 20.03
C GLY A 57 -4.08 20.69 18.96
N VAL A 58 -5.31 20.24 18.71
CA VAL A 58 -5.61 19.28 17.64
C VAL A 58 -5.45 19.92 16.26
N LYS A 59 -5.94 21.15 16.08
CA LYS A 59 -5.76 21.91 14.83
C LYS A 59 -4.28 22.03 14.47
N ALA A 60 -3.43 22.38 15.43
CA ALA A 60 -1.99 22.49 15.22
C ALA A 60 -1.37 21.17 14.76
N ILE A 61 -1.70 20.05 15.44
CA ILE A 61 -1.20 18.72 15.07
C ILE A 61 -1.62 18.32 13.65
N LEU A 62 -2.87 18.58 13.26
CA LEU A 62 -3.36 18.23 11.92
C LEU A 62 -2.81 19.17 10.85
N ALA A 63 -2.59 20.45 11.15
CA ALA A 63 -1.91 21.38 10.25
C ALA A 63 -0.48 20.90 9.94
N ASP A 64 0.27 20.48 10.96
CA ASP A 64 1.60 19.88 10.78
C ASP A 64 1.53 18.61 9.93
N ALA A 65 0.55 17.75 10.18
CA ALA A 65 0.37 16.52 9.41
C ALA A 65 0.04 16.80 7.94
N ARG A 66 -0.75 17.85 7.65
CA ARG A 66 -1.06 18.31 6.29
C ARG A 66 0.19 18.82 5.59
N ALA A 67 0.98 19.67 6.26
CA ALA A 67 2.24 20.17 5.71
C ALA A 67 3.21 19.02 5.41
N ALA A 68 3.36 18.08 6.34
CA ALA A 68 4.20 16.89 6.15
C ALA A 68 3.73 16.02 4.98
N ALA A 69 2.40 15.84 4.82
CA ALA A 69 1.86 15.09 3.69
C ALA A 69 2.11 15.79 2.34
N GLU A 70 2.00 17.11 2.28
CA GLU A 70 2.31 17.87 1.07
C GLU A 70 3.81 17.83 0.73
N HIS A 71 4.68 17.82 1.73
CA HIS A 71 6.11 17.58 1.53
C HIS A 71 6.35 16.17 0.97
N GLY A 72 5.71 15.15 1.54
CA GLY A 72 5.77 13.77 1.05
C GLY A 72 5.26 13.62 -0.39
N ARG A 73 4.17 14.30 -0.73
CA ARG A 73 3.60 14.36 -2.08
C ARG A 73 4.61 14.90 -3.10
N ARG A 74 5.25 16.03 -2.79
CA ARG A 74 6.29 16.63 -3.64
C ARG A 74 7.50 15.72 -3.79
N ALA A 75 7.95 15.07 -2.71
CA ALA A 75 9.05 14.13 -2.76
C ALA A 75 8.73 12.91 -3.64
N ALA A 76 7.52 12.34 -3.52
CA ALA A 76 7.11 11.20 -4.35
C ALA A 76 7.06 11.55 -5.85
N LEU A 77 6.51 12.72 -6.20
CA LEU A 77 6.51 13.20 -7.59
C LEU A 77 7.90 13.49 -8.12
N TRP A 78 8.79 14.02 -7.27
CA TRP A 78 10.18 14.23 -7.62
C TRP A 78 10.90 12.91 -7.93
N GLU A 79 10.75 11.89 -7.08
CA GLU A 79 11.37 10.59 -7.34
C GLU A 79 10.79 9.92 -8.60
N ALA A 80 9.49 10.04 -8.86
CA ALA A 80 8.90 9.59 -10.11
C ALA A 80 9.53 10.27 -11.34
N GLU A 81 9.75 11.59 -11.28
CA GLU A 81 10.43 12.35 -12.33
C GLU A 81 11.89 11.96 -12.49
N MET A 82 12.61 11.69 -11.38
CA MET A 82 13.99 11.20 -11.45
C MET A 82 14.09 9.82 -12.09
N ALA A 83 13.19 8.90 -11.73
CA ALA A 83 13.12 7.59 -12.37
C ALA A 83 12.79 7.71 -13.86
N ARG A 84 11.84 8.57 -14.24
CA ARG A 84 11.53 8.85 -15.65
C ARG A 84 12.76 9.31 -16.44
N ARG A 85 13.56 10.21 -15.87
CA ARG A 85 14.81 10.70 -16.52
C ARG A 85 15.86 9.61 -16.61
N ALA A 86 16.05 8.83 -15.56
CA ALA A 86 17.00 7.72 -15.55
C ALA A 86 16.64 6.67 -16.63
N LEU A 87 15.35 6.44 -16.85
CA LEU A 87 14.82 5.44 -17.77
C LEU A 87 14.52 5.98 -19.18
N SER A 88 14.87 7.24 -19.49
CA SER A 88 14.47 7.87 -20.76
C SER A 88 15.08 7.21 -22.01
N ALA A 89 16.20 6.50 -21.86
CA ALA A 89 16.87 5.77 -22.93
C ALA A 89 16.43 4.30 -23.04
N VAL A 90 15.62 3.81 -22.08
CA VAL A 90 15.10 2.45 -22.09
C VAL A 90 13.75 2.45 -22.80
N ASP A 91 13.65 1.73 -23.91
CA ASP A 91 12.43 1.62 -24.70
C ASP A 91 11.42 0.67 -24.03
N CYS A 92 10.80 1.15 -22.93
CA CYS A 92 9.73 0.42 -22.25
C CYS A 92 8.78 1.37 -21.49
N PRO A 93 7.51 0.97 -21.30
CA PRO A 93 6.61 1.70 -20.43
C PRO A 93 7.06 1.59 -18.96
N VAL A 94 6.98 2.71 -18.24
CA VAL A 94 7.21 2.80 -16.79
C VAL A 94 5.88 3.12 -16.11
N ILE A 95 5.31 2.13 -15.44
CA ILE A 95 4.00 2.24 -14.79
C ILE A 95 4.20 2.50 -13.30
N LEU A 96 3.78 3.66 -12.81
CA LEU A 96 3.75 3.95 -11.38
C LEU A 96 2.73 3.06 -10.67
N LEU A 97 3.09 2.60 -9.48
CA LEU A 97 2.23 1.82 -8.59
C LEU A 97 1.97 2.54 -7.25
N LYS A 98 1.01 1.99 -6.50
CA LYS A 98 0.66 2.39 -5.12
C LYS A 98 0.47 3.91 -4.96
N GLY A 99 0.97 4.47 -3.85
CA GLY A 99 0.71 5.87 -3.48
C GLY A 99 1.26 6.88 -4.48
N THR A 100 2.40 6.60 -5.11
CA THR A 100 2.96 7.51 -6.13
C THR A 100 2.09 7.55 -7.37
N ALA A 101 1.51 6.43 -7.80
CA ALA A 101 0.54 6.40 -8.88
C ALA A 101 -0.68 7.28 -8.57
N PHE A 102 -1.23 7.17 -7.36
CA PHE A 102 -2.41 7.93 -6.96
C PHE A 102 -2.13 9.44 -6.95
N VAL A 103 -0.99 9.85 -6.40
CA VAL A 103 -0.59 11.26 -6.38
C VAL A 103 -0.29 11.79 -7.78
N ALA A 104 0.38 11.02 -8.63
CA ALA A 104 0.72 11.43 -9.99
C ALA A 104 -0.52 11.54 -10.90
N ALA A 105 -1.52 10.68 -10.70
CA ALA A 105 -2.80 10.75 -11.40
C ALA A 105 -3.81 11.72 -10.75
N GLY A 106 -3.46 12.41 -9.66
CA GLY A 106 -4.35 13.38 -9.00
C GLY A 106 -5.55 12.77 -8.28
N LEU A 107 -5.48 11.49 -7.89
CA LEU A 107 -6.60 10.74 -7.32
C LEU A 107 -6.86 11.11 -5.86
N SER A 108 -8.11 10.90 -5.44
CA SER A 108 -8.52 11.07 -4.03
C SER A 108 -7.72 10.20 -3.06
N ALA A 109 -7.33 8.98 -3.47
CA ALA A 109 -6.48 8.07 -2.70
C ALA A 109 -5.06 8.64 -2.44
N GLY A 110 -4.62 9.62 -3.22
CA GLY A 110 -3.33 10.32 -3.02
C GLY A 110 -3.38 11.42 -1.97
N GLN A 111 -4.57 11.89 -1.57
CA GLN A 111 -4.70 13.04 -0.66
C GLN A 111 -4.25 12.70 0.77
N GLY A 112 -3.23 13.40 1.26
CA GLY A 112 -2.68 13.18 2.60
C GLY A 112 -1.91 11.86 2.74
N ARG A 113 -1.67 11.14 1.65
CA ARG A 113 -1.12 9.78 1.65
C ARG A 113 0.37 9.78 2.00
N SER A 114 0.74 9.00 3.02
CA SER A 114 2.16 8.76 3.34
C SER A 114 2.78 7.82 2.30
N ILE A 115 3.86 8.23 1.64
CA ILE A 115 4.56 7.45 0.60
C ILE A 115 6.02 7.30 1.02
N GLY A 116 6.53 6.06 1.06
CA GLY A 116 7.90 5.77 1.52
C GLY A 116 8.87 5.46 0.37
N ASP A 117 8.37 4.68 -0.58
CA ASP A 117 9.06 4.04 -1.69
C ASP A 117 8.45 4.47 -3.03
N LEU A 118 9.26 4.44 -4.08
CA LEU A 118 8.78 4.52 -5.46
C LEU A 118 8.62 3.10 -6.01
N ASP A 119 7.38 2.65 -6.18
CA ASP A 119 7.09 1.41 -6.88
C ASP A 119 6.81 1.65 -8.36
N ILE A 120 7.51 0.94 -9.23
CA ILE A 120 7.24 0.92 -10.68
C ILE A 120 7.02 -0.49 -11.18
N LEU A 121 6.16 -0.67 -12.17
CA LEU A 121 5.99 -1.89 -12.96
C LEU A 121 6.55 -1.65 -14.36
N VAL A 122 7.37 -2.59 -14.84
CA VAL A 122 7.96 -2.60 -16.18
C VAL A 122 7.81 -3.98 -16.82
N PRO A 123 7.90 -4.10 -18.16
CA PRO A 123 7.95 -5.40 -18.80
C PRO A 123 9.12 -6.24 -18.28
N ARG A 124 8.88 -7.53 -18.02
CA ARG A 124 9.92 -8.44 -17.52
C ARG A 124 11.17 -8.49 -18.41
N ALA A 125 10.98 -8.40 -19.73
CA ALA A 125 12.08 -8.39 -20.70
C ALA A 125 12.97 -7.14 -20.60
N SER A 126 12.49 -6.07 -19.96
CA SER A 126 13.20 -4.79 -19.81
C SER A 126 13.95 -4.69 -18.47
N LEU A 127 13.83 -5.67 -17.56
CA LEU A 127 14.40 -5.59 -16.21
C LEU A 127 15.90 -5.29 -16.20
N ASP A 128 16.70 -6.01 -17.00
CA ASP A 128 18.15 -5.82 -17.02
C ASP A 128 18.55 -4.42 -17.53
N ALA A 129 17.82 -3.90 -18.53
CA ALA A 129 18.06 -2.57 -19.07
C ALA A 129 17.64 -1.47 -18.08
N VAL A 130 16.50 -1.64 -17.41
CA VAL A 130 15.99 -0.73 -16.37
C VAL A 130 16.96 -0.68 -15.19
N GLU A 131 17.41 -1.84 -14.71
CA GLU A 131 18.39 -1.98 -13.65
C GLU A 131 19.71 -1.27 -13.99
N ALA A 132 20.27 -1.55 -15.17
CA ALA A 132 21.50 -0.91 -15.61
C ALA A 132 21.37 0.61 -15.68
N ALA A 133 20.23 1.12 -16.17
CA ALA A 133 19.95 2.54 -16.25
C ALA A 133 19.82 3.20 -14.86
N LEU A 134 19.14 2.56 -13.91
CA LEU A 134 19.04 3.05 -12.54
C LEU A 134 20.41 3.07 -11.85
N LEU A 135 21.21 2.01 -11.98
CA LEU A 135 22.56 1.96 -11.42
C LEU A 135 23.45 3.07 -12.01
N ALA A 136 23.38 3.29 -13.32
CA ALA A 136 24.11 4.37 -13.99
C ALA A 136 23.66 5.77 -13.53
N ALA A 137 22.41 5.91 -13.10
CA ALA A 137 21.82 7.15 -12.62
C ALA A 137 21.98 7.38 -11.10
N GLY A 138 22.76 6.55 -10.40
CA GLY A 138 23.12 6.76 -8.99
C GLY A 138 22.32 5.97 -7.97
N TRP A 139 21.49 5.02 -8.41
CA TRP A 139 20.94 4.00 -7.52
C TRP A 139 21.96 2.89 -7.22
N GLU A 140 21.82 2.28 -6.05
CA GLU A 140 22.66 1.17 -5.60
C GLU A 140 21.83 0.13 -4.85
N TRP A 141 22.36 -1.09 -4.75
CA TRP A 141 21.73 -2.19 -4.05
C TRP A 141 21.71 -1.95 -2.54
N VAL A 142 20.54 -2.13 -1.92
CA VAL A 142 20.43 -2.14 -0.45
C VAL A 142 21.04 -3.45 0.06
N LYS A 143 22.34 -3.42 0.39
CA LYS A 143 23.16 -4.56 0.85
C LYS A 143 23.24 -5.71 -0.18
N PRO A 144 24.26 -5.74 -1.04
CA PRO A 144 24.41 -6.83 -2.00
C PRO A 144 24.72 -8.18 -1.30
N ASP A 145 23.75 -9.10 -1.27
CA ASP A 145 23.93 -10.52 -0.92
C ASP A 145 23.63 -11.39 -2.16
N PRO A 146 24.60 -12.18 -2.68
CA PRO A 146 24.39 -13.08 -3.81
C PRO A 146 23.22 -14.05 -3.66
N TYR A 147 22.86 -14.43 -2.42
CA TYR A 147 21.70 -15.27 -2.17
C TYR A 147 20.37 -14.50 -2.33
N ASP A 148 20.32 -13.26 -1.85
CA ASP A 148 19.12 -12.44 -1.95
C ASP A 148 18.87 -12.04 -3.41
N ASP A 149 19.92 -11.75 -4.20
CA ASP A 149 19.79 -11.49 -5.64
C ASP A 149 19.11 -12.66 -6.38
N VAL A 150 19.61 -13.89 -6.18
CA VAL A 150 19.00 -15.10 -6.77
C VAL A 150 17.58 -15.33 -6.25
N TYR A 151 17.33 -15.09 -4.96
CA TYR A 151 16.00 -15.22 -4.35
C TYR A 151 15.00 -14.28 -5.03
N TYR A 152 15.34 -12.99 -5.16
CA TYR A 152 14.48 -12.00 -5.77
C TYR A 152 14.21 -12.30 -7.23
N ARG A 153 15.25 -12.49 -8.04
CA ARG A 153 15.10 -12.73 -9.48
C ARG A 153 14.33 -14.01 -9.81
N ARG A 154 14.48 -15.05 -8.98
CA ARG A 154 13.85 -16.35 -9.22
C ARG A 154 12.43 -16.44 -8.68
N TRP A 155 12.14 -15.81 -7.56
CA TRP A 155 10.89 -16.05 -6.82
C TRP A 155 10.06 -14.80 -6.55
N MET A 156 10.65 -13.61 -6.56
CA MET A 156 9.94 -12.38 -6.29
C MET A 156 9.41 -11.73 -7.57
N HIS A 157 8.50 -10.79 -7.36
CA HIS A 157 7.82 -10.04 -8.42
C HIS A 157 8.53 -8.73 -8.76
N GLU A 158 9.65 -8.48 -8.11
CA GLU A 158 10.45 -7.28 -8.18
C GLU A 158 11.94 -7.63 -8.14
N LEU A 159 12.78 -6.71 -8.60
CA LEU A 159 14.23 -6.74 -8.34
C LEU A 159 14.49 -6.56 -6.83
N PRO A 160 15.67 -6.96 -6.33
CA PRO A 160 16.06 -6.53 -4.99
C PRO A 160 15.96 -5.00 -4.85
N PRO A 161 15.66 -4.49 -3.65
CA PRO A 161 15.42 -3.07 -3.47
C PRO A 161 16.67 -2.24 -3.79
N LEU A 162 16.46 -1.15 -4.53
CA LEU A 162 17.49 -0.18 -4.87
C LEU A 162 17.27 1.10 -4.07
N ILE A 163 18.36 1.81 -3.73
CA ILE A 163 18.31 3.11 -3.06
C ILE A 163 19.17 4.12 -3.80
N HIS A 164 18.70 5.36 -3.94
CA HIS A 164 19.51 6.42 -4.53
C HIS A 164 20.53 6.96 -3.51
N ARG A 165 21.83 6.87 -3.82
CA ARG A 165 22.93 7.22 -2.92
C ARG A 165 22.79 8.61 -2.28
N ASP A 166 22.43 9.61 -3.08
CA ASP A 166 22.43 11.00 -2.63
C ASP A 166 21.06 11.48 -2.09
N ARG A 167 19.97 10.76 -2.39
CA ARG A 167 18.60 11.17 -2.04
C ARG A 167 18.01 10.34 -0.90
N ASP A 168 18.62 9.20 -0.58
CA ASP A 168 18.14 8.24 0.43
C ASP A 168 16.70 7.81 0.14
N ARG A 169 16.43 7.48 -1.13
CA ARG A 169 15.10 7.09 -1.62
C ARG A 169 15.12 5.75 -2.30
N MET A 170 14.23 4.88 -1.85
CA MET A 170 14.07 3.53 -2.36
C MET A 170 13.24 3.52 -3.64
N ILE A 171 13.61 2.64 -4.57
CA ILE A 171 12.81 2.28 -5.73
C ILE A 171 12.67 0.75 -5.78
N ASP A 172 11.43 0.29 -5.93
CA ASP A 172 11.10 -1.11 -6.13
C ASP A 172 10.64 -1.30 -7.58
N VAL A 173 11.36 -2.16 -8.32
CA VAL A 173 11.15 -2.39 -9.75
C VAL A 173 10.45 -3.72 -9.95
N HIS A 174 9.14 -3.67 -10.17
CA HIS A 174 8.24 -4.79 -10.37
C HIS A 174 8.19 -5.24 -11.82
N HIS A 175 8.00 -6.54 -12.06
CA HIS A 175 7.66 -7.13 -13.36
C HIS A 175 6.32 -7.89 -13.36
N THR A 176 5.72 -8.03 -12.18
CA THR A 176 4.34 -8.49 -11.96
C THR A 176 3.90 -7.99 -10.57
N ILE A 177 2.67 -8.29 -10.13
CA ILE A 177 2.11 -7.76 -8.87
C ILE A 177 2.05 -8.79 -7.73
N LEU A 178 2.48 -10.03 -7.96
CA LEU A 178 2.57 -11.09 -6.96
C LEU A 178 3.81 -11.95 -7.18
N PRO A 179 4.49 -12.43 -6.11
CA PRO A 179 5.67 -13.29 -6.25
C PRO A 179 5.43 -14.46 -7.21
N LEU A 180 6.45 -14.84 -7.97
CA LEU A 180 6.38 -15.95 -8.93
C LEU A 180 6.10 -17.31 -8.27
N THR A 181 6.25 -17.38 -6.94
CA THR A 181 5.94 -18.56 -6.12
C THR A 181 4.52 -18.55 -5.56
N ALA A 182 3.75 -17.47 -5.73
CA ALA A 182 2.36 -17.39 -5.34
C ALA A 182 1.50 -18.36 -6.16
N ARG A 183 0.36 -18.79 -5.60
CA ARG A 183 -0.59 -19.68 -6.30
C ARG A 183 -1.37 -18.95 -7.39
N ILE A 184 -1.58 -17.65 -7.21
CA ILE A 184 -2.26 -16.78 -8.17
C ILE A 184 -1.18 -16.19 -9.05
N THR A 185 -1.38 -16.26 -10.36
CA THR A 185 -0.45 -15.72 -11.36
C THR A 185 -1.14 -14.61 -12.14
N PRO A 186 -1.01 -13.35 -11.71
CA PRO A 186 -1.58 -12.22 -12.42
C PRO A 186 -1.00 -12.09 -13.84
N ASP A 187 -1.86 -11.79 -14.81
CA ASP A 187 -1.45 -11.44 -16.17
C ASP A 187 -0.77 -10.05 -16.19
N ALA A 188 0.56 -10.03 -16.05
CA ALA A 188 1.33 -8.78 -16.02
C ALA A 188 1.33 -8.05 -17.37
N ALA A 189 1.31 -8.78 -18.49
CA ALA A 189 1.24 -8.18 -19.82
C ALA A 189 -0.06 -7.40 -19.99
N ALA A 190 -1.19 -7.99 -19.55
CA ALA A 190 -2.46 -7.29 -19.53
C ALA A 190 -2.48 -6.01 -18.70
N LEU A 191 -1.88 -6.03 -17.51
CA LEU A 191 -1.77 -4.83 -16.66
C LEU A 191 -0.97 -3.72 -17.34
N ILE A 192 0.11 -4.09 -18.03
CA ILE A 192 0.97 -3.18 -18.77
C ILE A 192 0.25 -2.65 -20.01
N ASP A 193 -0.36 -3.52 -20.82
CA ASP A 193 -1.06 -3.16 -22.05
C ASP A 193 -2.28 -2.26 -21.75
N GLY A 194 -2.99 -2.54 -20.66
CA GLY A 194 -4.15 -1.76 -20.20
C GLY A 194 -3.79 -0.50 -19.41
N SER A 195 -2.51 -0.22 -19.19
CA SER A 195 -2.08 0.97 -18.42
C SER A 195 -2.43 2.28 -19.13
N MET A 196 -2.60 3.35 -18.36
CA MET A 196 -3.00 4.67 -18.84
C MET A 196 -1.81 5.64 -18.79
N ALA A 197 -1.62 6.44 -19.84
CA ALA A 197 -0.53 7.41 -19.90
C ALA A 197 -0.84 8.66 -19.07
N LEU A 198 0.20 9.18 -18.41
CA LEU A 198 0.23 10.51 -17.79
C LEU A 198 0.89 11.51 -18.75
N GLU A 199 0.66 12.80 -18.54
CA GLU A 199 1.17 13.88 -19.40
C GLU A 199 2.71 13.89 -19.51
N ASN A 200 3.40 13.46 -18.45
CA ASN A 200 4.86 13.43 -18.41
C ASN A 200 5.47 12.17 -19.07
N GLY A 201 4.66 11.27 -19.65
CA GLY A 201 5.12 10.05 -20.31
C GLY A 201 5.28 8.84 -19.39
N LEU A 202 5.13 9.01 -18.07
CA LEU A 202 4.91 7.88 -17.17
C LEU A 202 3.50 7.32 -17.36
N ARG A 203 3.21 6.18 -16.75
CA ARG A 203 1.89 5.54 -16.82
C ARG A 203 1.39 5.17 -15.43
N THR A 204 0.10 4.88 -15.30
CA THR A 204 -0.49 4.20 -14.14
C THR A 204 -1.26 2.97 -14.62
N LEU A 205 -1.58 2.04 -13.72
CA LEU A 205 -2.56 1.00 -14.07
C LEU A 205 -3.91 1.63 -14.44
N SER A 206 -4.73 0.89 -15.18
CA SER A 206 -6.15 1.24 -15.38
C SER A 206 -6.86 1.38 -14.03
N HIS A 207 -8.02 2.04 -14.00
CA HIS A 207 -8.80 2.19 -12.75
C HIS A 207 -9.07 0.83 -12.08
N ASN A 208 -9.54 -0.15 -12.85
CA ASN A 208 -9.77 -1.50 -12.36
C ASN A 208 -8.45 -2.23 -12.00
N GLY A 209 -7.39 -2.00 -12.78
CA GLY A 209 -6.06 -2.53 -12.48
C GLY A 209 -5.50 -2.03 -11.15
N MET A 210 -5.73 -0.76 -10.80
CA MET A 210 -5.35 -0.20 -9.48
C MET A 210 -6.11 -0.88 -8.34
N LEU A 211 -7.41 -1.16 -8.49
CA LEU A 211 -8.21 -1.90 -7.52
C LEU A 211 -7.74 -3.35 -7.37
N VAL A 212 -7.48 -4.04 -8.49
CA VAL A 212 -6.93 -5.41 -8.51
C VAL A 212 -5.58 -5.45 -7.80
N HIS A 213 -4.69 -4.51 -8.12
CA HIS A 213 -3.37 -4.42 -7.50
C HIS A 213 -3.45 -4.14 -5.99
N ALA A 214 -4.28 -3.18 -5.57
CA ALA A 214 -4.49 -2.88 -4.15
C ALA A 214 -5.04 -4.09 -3.37
N ALA A 215 -5.98 -4.84 -3.97
CA ALA A 215 -6.53 -6.06 -3.40
C ALA A 215 -5.47 -7.19 -3.32
N ALA A 216 -4.65 -7.36 -4.36
CA ALA A 216 -3.56 -8.34 -4.39
C ALA A 216 -2.56 -8.08 -3.26
N HIS A 217 -2.12 -6.83 -3.13
CA HIS A 217 -1.16 -6.41 -2.10
C HIS A 217 -1.70 -6.68 -0.68
N LEU A 218 -2.99 -6.42 -0.43
CA LEU A 218 -3.62 -6.69 0.86
C LEU A 218 -3.81 -8.18 1.15
N PHE A 219 -4.32 -8.95 0.19
CA PHE A 219 -4.93 -10.25 0.48
C PHE A 219 -4.20 -11.44 -0.11
N ALA A 220 -3.44 -11.27 -1.20
CA ALA A 220 -2.70 -12.34 -1.87
C ALA A 220 -1.21 -12.34 -1.51
N ASP A 221 -0.66 -11.25 -0.99
CA ASP A 221 0.75 -11.16 -0.57
C ASP A 221 0.95 -10.61 0.85
N GLY A 222 0.05 -9.75 1.32
CA GLY A 222 0.20 -9.02 2.59
C GLY A 222 -0.16 -9.78 3.87
N ASP A 223 0.43 -9.35 4.98
CA ASP A 223 0.10 -9.75 6.36
C ASP A 223 -0.96 -8.83 7.01
N LEU A 224 -1.54 -7.92 6.21
CA LEU A 224 -2.46 -6.84 6.60
C LEU A 224 -1.87 -5.80 7.56
N ALA A 225 -0.54 -5.65 7.64
CA ALA A 225 0.06 -4.45 8.21
C ALA A 225 -0.27 -3.24 7.32
N GLY A 226 -0.66 -2.12 7.92
CA GLY A 226 -1.19 -0.96 7.18
C GLY A 226 -2.54 -1.24 6.49
N GLY A 227 -3.24 -2.31 6.86
CA GLY A 227 -4.44 -2.76 6.17
C GLY A 227 -5.57 -1.73 6.14
N LEU A 228 -5.66 -0.86 7.17
CA LEU A 228 -6.69 0.19 7.21
C LEU A 228 -6.42 1.26 6.16
N ARG A 229 -5.16 1.68 6.02
CA ARG A 229 -4.71 2.65 5.00
C ARG A 229 -4.96 2.13 3.59
N ASN A 230 -4.60 0.87 3.34
CA ASN A 230 -4.79 0.26 2.04
C ASN A 230 -6.28 0.02 1.70
N LEU A 231 -7.13 -0.28 2.68
CA LEU A 231 -8.59 -0.31 2.45
C LEU A 231 -9.17 1.09 2.23
N TRP A 232 -8.61 2.13 2.84
CA TRP A 232 -8.98 3.51 2.53
C TRP A 232 -8.62 3.87 1.08
N ASP A 233 -7.45 3.46 0.58
CA ASP A 233 -7.08 3.63 -0.84
C ASP A 233 -8.15 2.98 -1.76
N ILE A 234 -8.59 1.75 -1.44
CA ILE A 234 -9.64 1.05 -2.19
C ILE A 234 -10.99 1.77 -2.10
N ARG A 235 -11.36 2.29 -0.92
CA ARG A 235 -12.58 3.09 -0.75
C ARG A 235 -12.57 4.30 -1.68
N CYS A 236 -11.48 5.05 -1.70
CA CYS A 236 -11.28 6.21 -2.58
C CYS A 236 -11.41 5.83 -4.06
N LEU A 237 -10.74 4.75 -4.50
CA LEU A 237 -10.82 4.29 -5.88
C LEU A 237 -12.25 3.87 -6.29
N VAL A 238 -12.98 3.19 -5.40
CA VAL A 238 -14.38 2.80 -5.64
C VAL A 238 -15.30 4.01 -5.69
N ASP A 239 -15.13 4.98 -4.79
CA ASP A 239 -15.94 6.20 -4.78
C ASP A 239 -15.71 7.06 -6.04
N GLU A 240 -14.47 7.08 -6.55
CA GLU A 240 -14.08 7.90 -7.70
C GLU A 240 -14.42 7.26 -9.05
N PHE A 241 -14.27 5.93 -9.18
CA PHE A 241 -14.42 5.23 -10.46
C PHE A 241 -15.55 4.20 -10.51
N GLY A 242 -16.19 3.89 -9.38
CA GLY A 242 -17.14 2.79 -9.28
C GLY A 242 -16.47 1.42 -9.35
N THR A 243 -17.25 0.40 -9.72
CA THR A 243 -16.79 -0.99 -9.83
C THR A 243 -17.13 -1.62 -11.19
N ASP A 244 -17.44 -0.80 -12.20
CA ASP A 244 -17.84 -1.29 -13.51
C ASP A 244 -16.67 -2.00 -14.21
N GLY A 245 -16.90 -3.23 -14.68
CA GLY A 245 -15.86 -4.07 -15.27
C GLY A 245 -14.86 -4.67 -14.28
N GLN A 246 -14.98 -4.37 -12.98
CA GLN A 246 -14.04 -4.84 -11.96
C GLN A 246 -14.03 -6.37 -11.82
N ASP A 247 -15.19 -7.03 -11.97
CA ASP A 247 -15.28 -8.49 -11.87
C ASP A 247 -14.52 -9.20 -13.00
N ALA A 248 -14.64 -8.68 -14.22
CA ALA A 248 -13.94 -9.22 -15.38
C ALA A 248 -12.41 -9.03 -15.25
N GLU A 249 -11.98 -7.83 -14.82
CA GLU A 249 -10.57 -7.55 -14.57
C GLU A 249 -10.01 -8.45 -13.45
N ALA A 250 -10.73 -8.56 -12.33
CA ALA A 250 -10.31 -9.41 -11.22
C ALA A 250 -10.24 -10.90 -11.62
N GLN A 251 -11.19 -11.36 -12.45
CA GLN A 251 -11.16 -12.72 -12.99
C GLN A 251 -9.95 -12.96 -13.89
N ARG A 252 -9.61 -11.98 -14.76
CA ARG A 252 -8.43 -12.06 -15.64
C ARG A 252 -7.14 -12.31 -14.87
N HIS A 253 -6.99 -11.70 -13.70
CA HIS A 253 -5.80 -11.85 -12.86
C HIS A 253 -5.93 -12.92 -11.77
N GLY A 254 -7.03 -13.68 -11.74
CA GLY A 254 -7.27 -14.71 -10.71
C GLY A 254 -7.51 -14.17 -9.30
N LEU A 255 -7.90 -12.89 -9.19
CA LEU A 255 -8.01 -12.11 -7.94
C LEU A 255 -9.45 -11.79 -7.53
N SER A 256 -10.45 -12.45 -8.14
CA SER A 256 -11.87 -12.20 -7.85
C SER A 256 -12.21 -12.32 -6.36
N ARG A 257 -11.59 -13.26 -5.64
CA ARG A 257 -11.86 -13.47 -4.20
C ARG A 257 -11.31 -12.33 -3.34
N GLU A 258 -10.12 -11.85 -3.69
CA GLU A 258 -9.39 -10.80 -3.01
C GLU A 258 -10.09 -9.45 -3.22
N VAL A 259 -10.47 -9.16 -4.46
CA VAL A 259 -11.25 -7.97 -4.81
C VAL A 259 -12.61 -7.98 -4.12
N ALA A 260 -13.38 -9.06 -4.23
CA ALA A 260 -14.68 -9.15 -3.57
C ALA A 260 -14.58 -9.02 -2.04
N ARG A 261 -13.50 -9.55 -1.43
CA ARG A 261 -13.24 -9.35 0.00
C ARG A 261 -12.92 -7.89 0.32
N SER A 262 -12.13 -7.23 -0.51
CA SER A 262 -11.79 -5.82 -0.34
C SER A 262 -13.05 -4.97 -0.28
N LEU A 263 -13.97 -5.14 -1.24
CA LEU A 263 -15.23 -4.41 -1.31
C LEU A 263 -16.11 -4.63 -0.07
N ARG A 264 -16.26 -5.89 0.38
CA ARG A 264 -17.02 -6.19 1.61
C ARG A 264 -16.39 -5.60 2.87
N LEU A 265 -15.05 -5.54 2.95
CA LEU A 265 -14.36 -4.96 4.11
C LEU A 265 -14.39 -3.44 4.10
N VAL A 266 -14.36 -2.81 2.91
CA VAL A 266 -14.60 -1.38 2.73
C VAL A 266 -15.99 -1.02 3.23
N ASP A 267 -17.01 -1.72 2.77
CA ASP A 267 -18.40 -1.54 3.20
C ASP A 267 -18.54 -1.72 4.73
N ALA A 268 -17.90 -2.75 5.30
CA ALA A 268 -17.97 -3.03 6.73
C ALA A 268 -17.14 -2.10 7.65
N LEU A 269 -16.22 -1.29 7.11
CA LEU A 269 -15.39 -0.36 7.89
C LEU A 269 -15.79 1.10 7.72
N PHE A 270 -16.18 1.48 6.51
CA PHE A 270 -16.37 2.87 6.11
C PHE A 270 -17.81 3.19 5.70
N ALA A 271 -18.71 2.22 5.72
CA ALA A 271 -20.13 2.41 5.46
C ALA A 271 -20.97 1.69 6.53
N GLU A 272 -22.21 1.32 6.19
CA GLU A 272 -23.16 0.67 7.11
C GLU A 272 -23.08 -0.86 7.09
N GLY A 273 -22.14 -1.41 6.32
CA GLY A 273 -21.92 -2.84 6.18
C GLY A 273 -21.55 -3.53 7.49
N THR A 274 -21.76 -4.84 7.54
CA THR A 274 -21.31 -5.68 8.67
C THR A 274 -20.47 -6.85 8.15
N ALA A 275 -19.27 -7.00 8.70
CA ALA A 275 -18.40 -8.13 8.36
C ALA A 275 -19.00 -9.47 8.82
N ARG A 276 -19.06 -10.44 7.90
CA ARG A 276 -19.65 -11.78 8.12
C ARG A 276 -18.61 -12.89 7.95
N GLY A 277 -18.84 -14.03 8.60
CA GLY A 277 -17.98 -15.21 8.49
C GLY A 277 -16.50 -14.91 8.71
N ALA A 278 -15.66 -15.29 7.74
CA ALA A 278 -14.21 -15.08 7.80
C ALA A 278 -13.83 -13.59 7.83
N ASP A 279 -14.62 -12.68 7.25
CA ASP A 279 -14.31 -11.24 7.17
C ASP A 279 -14.18 -10.61 8.57
N ARG A 280 -14.83 -11.18 9.59
CA ARG A 280 -14.67 -10.77 10.99
C ARG A 280 -13.22 -10.91 11.48
N LEU A 281 -12.48 -11.92 11.02
CA LEU A 281 -11.07 -12.12 11.36
C LEU A 281 -10.17 -11.07 10.70
N TYR A 282 -10.49 -10.69 9.46
CA TYR A 282 -9.77 -9.64 8.74
C TYR A 282 -10.00 -8.28 9.40
N ILE A 283 -11.24 -7.92 9.73
CA ILE A 283 -11.53 -6.70 10.50
C ILE A 283 -10.80 -6.72 11.83
N ARG A 284 -10.80 -7.86 12.54
CA ARG A 284 -10.07 -8.02 13.79
C ARG A 284 -8.56 -7.77 13.64
N ARG A 285 -7.96 -8.18 12.52
CA ARG A 285 -6.54 -7.94 12.22
C ARG A 285 -6.25 -6.48 11.83
N ILE A 286 -7.10 -5.90 10.99
CA ILE A 286 -6.91 -4.55 10.44
C ILE A 286 -7.09 -3.49 11.51
N THR A 287 -8.01 -3.70 12.45
CA THR A 287 -8.30 -2.75 13.54
C THR A 287 -7.48 -2.99 14.81
N ALA A 288 -6.40 -3.76 14.75
CA ALA A 288 -5.64 -4.23 15.92
C ALA A 288 -4.72 -3.15 16.53
N ARG A 289 -5.31 -2.03 16.99
CA ARG A 289 -4.64 -0.91 17.68
C ARG A 289 -5.38 -0.52 18.96
N ASP A 290 -4.68 -0.05 19.97
CA ASP A 290 -5.29 0.59 21.14
C ASP A 290 -5.30 2.12 21.02
N GLY A 291 -5.91 2.81 21.99
CA GLY A 291 -5.96 4.27 22.08
C GLY A 291 -4.60 4.99 22.20
N TRP A 292 -3.48 4.26 22.15
CA TRP A 292 -2.13 4.81 22.06
C TRP A 292 -1.44 4.42 20.75
N GLY A 293 -2.17 3.87 19.78
CA GLY A 293 -1.65 3.38 18.50
C GLY A 293 -0.79 2.12 18.61
N ARG A 294 -0.74 1.48 19.78
CA ARG A 294 0.08 0.29 19.99
C ARG A 294 -0.62 -0.93 19.39
N PRO A 295 0.13 -1.86 18.78
CA PRO A 295 -0.48 -3.01 18.17
C PRO A 295 -1.07 -3.95 19.23
N THR A 296 -2.32 -4.36 19.04
CA THR A 296 -3.03 -5.29 19.93
C THR A 296 -3.19 -6.67 19.27
N ARG A 297 -3.86 -7.60 19.95
CA ARG A 297 -4.27 -8.91 19.40
C ARG A 297 -3.07 -9.70 18.80
N PRO A 298 -2.01 -9.97 19.59
CA PRO A 298 -0.76 -10.56 19.09
C PRO A 298 -0.97 -11.91 18.39
N ILE A 299 -1.85 -12.77 18.91
CA ILE A 299 -2.16 -14.07 18.29
C ILE A 299 -2.79 -13.88 16.90
N THR A 300 -3.74 -12.95 16.76
CA THR A 300 -4.36 -12.66 15.46
C THR A 300 -3.33 -12.11 14.48
N ARG A 301 -2.43 -11.20 14.93
CA ARG A 301 -1.35 -10.67 14.09
C ARG A 301 -0.39 -11.76 13.64
N LEU A 302 0.03 -12.63 14.54
CA LEU A 302 0.91 -13.77 14.24
C LEU A 302 0.27 -14.73 13.23
N ALA A 303 -1.03 -15.04 13.39
CA ALA A 303 -1.74 -15.90 12.44
C ALA A 303 -1.77 -15.32 11.02
N PHE A 304 -1.98 -14.00 10.87
CA PHE A 304 -1.95 -13.34 9.57
C PHE A 304 -0.54 -13.19 9.00
N TYR A 305 0.48 -13.04 9.85
CA TYR A 305 1.88 -13.11 9.45
C TYR A 305 2.24 -14.50 8.90
N VAL A 306 1.84 -15.58 9.58
CA VAL A 306 2.05 -16.95 9.06
C VAL A 306 1.28 -17.17 7.75
N ARG A 307 0.05 -16.66 7.66
CA ARG A 307 -0.76 -16.70 6.42
C ARG A 307 -0.04 -16.02 5.25
N SER A 308 0.53 -14.83 5.43
CA SER A 308 1.20 -14.13 4.32
C SER A 308 2.38 -14.93 3.77
N HIS A 309 3.15 -15.58 4.64
CA HIS A 309 4.25 -16.45 4.21
C HIS A 309 3.75 -17.67 3.42
N TRP A 310 2.63 -18.26 3.83
CA TRP A 310 2.02 -19.39 3.12
C TRP A 310 1.44 -18.99 1.75
N LEU A 311 0.99 -17.74 1.61
CA LEU A 311 0.54 -17.20 0.32
C LEU A 311 1.70 -16.95 -0.63
N ARG A 312 2.82 -16.43 -0.10
CA ARG A 312 4.04 -16.11 -0.85
C ARG A 312 4.78 -17.32 -1.37
N MET A 313 4.98 -18.34 -0.52
CA MET A 313 5.89 -19.43 -0.82
C MET A 313 5.38 -20.80 -0.35
N PRO A 314 5.68 -21.89 -1.09
CA PRO A 314 5.48 -23.25 -0.60
C PRO A 314 6.24 -23.48 0.72
N PRO A 315 5.67 -24.22 1.70
CA PRO A 315 6.28 -24.39 3.02
C PRO A 315 7.73 -24.92 3.01
N ALA A 316 8.08 -25.80 2.08
CA ALA A 316 9.44 -26.32 1.92
C ALA A 316 10.44 -25.24 1.49
N MET A 317 10.01 -24.29 0.66
CA MET A 317 10.84 -23.17 0.23
C MET A 317 11.06 -22.16 1.37
N LEU A 318 10.01 -21.89 2.15
CA LEU A 318 10.09 -21.07 3.36
C LEU A 318 11.07 -21.69 4.38
N ALA A 319 10.96 -22.99 4.64
CA ALA A 319 11.88 -23.69 5.54
C ALA A 319 13.34 -23.58 5.08
N ARG A 320 13.59 -23.74 3.78
CA ARG A 320 14.94 -23.56 3.20
C ARG A 320 15.44 -22.12 3.32
N HIS A 321 14.58 -21.12 3.10
CA HIS A 321 14.94 -19.71 3.25
C HIS A 321 15.30 -19.37 4.70
N LEU A 322 14.45 -19.77 5.65
CA LEU A 322 14.68 -19.57 7.08
C LEU A 322 15.96 -20.27 7.56
N TRP A 323 16.21 -21.49 7.11
CA TRP A 323 17.45 -22.23 7.41
C TRP A 323 18.70 -21.53 6.87
N THR A 324 18.62 -21.00 5.64
CA THR A 324 19.76 -20.29 5.02
C THR A 324 20.05 -18.98 5.74
N LYS A 325 19.01 -18.21 6.13
CA LYS A 325 19.19 -17.00 6.94
C LYS A 325 19.71 -17.30 8.35
N TRP A 326 19.19 -18.34 9.01
CA TRP A 326 19.69 -18.75 10.34
C TRP A 326 21.16 -19.15 10.34
N ARG A 327 21.65 -19.78 9.25
CA ARG A 327 23.09 -20.12 9.13
C ARG A 327 24.00 -18.93 8.82
N LYS A 328 23.45 -17.82 8.34
CA LYS A 328 24.20 -16.61 7.96
C LYS A 328 24.17 -15.52 9.03
N GLY A 329 23.22 -15.57 9.97
CA GLY A 329 23.11 -14.67 11.12
C GLY A 329 23.84 -15.21 12.34
#